data_AF-R7AB36-F1
#
_entry.id   AF-R7AB36-F1
#
_cell.length_a   1.000
_cell.length_b   1.000
_cell.length_c   1.000
_cell.angle_alpha   90.00
_cell.angle_beta   90.00
_cell.angle_gamma   90.00
#
_symmetry.space_group_name_H-M   'P 1'
#
loop_
_entity.id
_entity.type
_entity.pdbx_description
1 polymer ?
#
loop_
_entity_poly.entity_id
_entity_poly.type
_entity_poly.pdbx_seq_one_letter_code
_entity_poly.pdbx_strand_id
1 'polypeptide(L)'
;MVNTLFAVAALCMTSVLLCKVLERYAREQAVMLTIGTAAGVLLLLLTMLEPLLTQIHQLFQVAGLPDTYIAVLWKALGICYVTQLAGDVCRDSREEALCSVVHMAGKIALMVQALPLIRGLMSMISEVLG
;
A
#
# COMPACT_ATOMS: atom_id res chain seq x y z
N MET A 1 18.11 1.48 3.31
CA MET A 1 17.03 0.63 3.89
C MET A 1 16.97 0.75 5.41
N VAL A 2 18.09 0.58 6.15
CA VAL A 2 18.08 0.69 7.63
C VAL A 2 17.82 2.13 8.11
N ASN A 3 18.48 3.14 7.52
CA ASN A 3 18.35 4.55 7.93
C ASN A 3 16.91 5.10 7.82
N THR A 4 16.18 4.65 6.81
CA THR A 4 14.80 5.05 6.54
C THR A 4 13.80 4.31 7.44
N LEU A 5 14.10 3.08 7.86
CA LEU A 5 13.33 2.39 8.89
C LEU A 5 13.37 3.14 10.23
N PHE A 6 14.56 3.61 10.61
CA PHE A 6 14.74 4.46 11.80
C PHE A 6 13.99 5.79 11.67
N ALA A 7 14.01 6.43 10.50
CA ALA A 7 13.27 7.66 10.24
C ALA A 7 11.75 7.45 10.35
N VAL A 8 11.21 6.35 9.80
CA VAL A 8 9.79 5.99 9.92
C VAL A 8 9.42 5.73 11.38
N ALA A 9 10.23 4.95 12.12
CA ALA A 9 9.96 4.66 13.53
C ALA A 9 9.98 5.94 14.40
N ALA A 10 10.93 6.84 14.15
CA ALA A 10 11.03 8.12 14.84
C ALA A 10 9.85 9.06 14.50
N LEU A 11 9.45 9.13 13.23
CA LEU A 11 8.27 9.88 12.80
C LEU A 11 6.98 9.34 13.43
N CYS A 12 6.82 8.01 13.47
CA CYS A 12 5.66 7.38 14.10
C CYS A 12 5.64 7.62 15.62
N MET A 13 6.78 7.52 16.32
CA MET A 13 6.82 7.80 17.75
C MET A 13 6.51 9.26 18.07
N THR A 14 7.09 10.20 17.30
CA THR A 14 6.85 11.63 17.49
C THR A 14 5.43 12.03 17.13
N SER A 15 4.83 11.45 16.08
CA SER A 15 3.43 11.69 15.71
C SER A 15 2.45 11.19 16.75
N VAL A 16 2.65 9.99 17.31
CA VAL A 16 1.78 9.42 18.35
C VAL A 16 1.85 10.27 19.63
N LEU A 17 3.04 10.74 20.00
CA LEU A 17 3.21 11.66 21.12
C LEU A 17 2.47 12.98 20.89
N LEU A 18 2.61 13.58 19.71
CA LEU A 18 1.88 14.81 19.35
C LEU A 18 0.36 14.60 19.33
N CYS A 19 -0.13 13.49 18.77
CA CYS A 19 -1.56 13.17 18.71
C CYS A 19 -2.15 13.02 20.11
N LYS A 20 -1.48 12.32 21.03
CA LYS A 20 -1.93 12.20 22.42
C LYS A 20 -1.95 13.53 23.17
N VAL A 21 -1.02 14.43 22.88
CA VAL A 21 -1.01 15.79 23.45
C VAL A 21 -2.16 16.63 22.89
N LEU A 22 -2.48 16.48 21.60
CA LEU A 22 -3.50 17.27 20.90
C LEU A 22 -4.94 16.77 21.13
N GLU A 23 -5.15 15.46 21.34
CA GLU A 23 -6.44 14.88 21.76
C GLU A 23 -6.98 15.53 23.04
N ARG A 24 -6.10 16.08 23.88
CA ARG A 24 -6.46 16.76 25.13
C ARG A 24 -7.10 18.14 24.89
N TYR A 25 -6.92 18.74 23.72
CA TYR A 25 -7.38 20.11 23.39
C TYR A 25 -8.52 20.14 22.36
N ALA A 26 -8.45 19.36 21.27
CA ALA A 26 -9.52 19.32 20.26
C ALA A 26 -9.49 18.00 19.47
N ARG A 27 -10.54 17.18 19.64
CA ARG A 27 -10.65 15.83 19.06
C ARG A 27 -10.66 15.82 17.53
N GLU A 28 -11.23 16.86 16.89
CA GLU A 28 -11.25 16.99 15.41
C GLU A 28 -9.87 17.30 14.82
N GLN A 29 -9.05 18.11 15.51
CA GLN A 29 -7.71 18.46 15.04
C GLN A 29 -6.73 17.30 15.19
N ALA A 30 -6.93 16.44 16.19
CA ALA A 30 -6.14 15.21 16.36
C ALA A 30 -6.33 14.24 15.19
N VAL A 31 -7.55 14.10 14.66
CA VAL A 31 -7.86 13.22 13.51
C VAL A 31 -7.23 13.74 12.21
N MET A 32 -7.22 15.06 11.97
CA MET A 32 -6.50 15.62 10.81
C MET A 32 -4.99 15.36 10.89
N LEU A 33 -4.41 15.42 12.10
CA LEU A 33 -2.99 15.17 12.31
C LEU A 33 -2.62 13.69 12.15
N THR A 34 -3.48 12.75 12.58
CA THR A 34 -3.27 11.31 12.36
C THR A 34 -3.36 10.96 10.88
N ILE A 35 -4.31 11.52 10.14
CA ILE A 35 -4.40 11.33 8.67
C ILE A 35 -3.15 11.87 7.97
N GLY A 36 -2.71 13.07 8.33
CA GLY A 36 -1.51 13.68 7.75
C GLY A 36 -0.23 12.89 8.04
N THR A 37 -0.08 12.37 9.26
CA THR A 37 1.07 11.55 9.65
C THR A 37 1.02 10.16 9.02
N ALA A 38 -0.15 9.53 8.93
CA ALA A 38 -0.34 8.28 8.20
C ALA A 38 0.01 8.43 6.72
N ALA A 39 -0.43 9.51 6.06
CA ALA A 39 -0.09 9.80 4.68
C ALA A 39 1.41 10.04 4.48
N GLY A 40 2.06 10.74 5.41
CA GLY A 40 3.51 10.96 5.40
C GLY A 40 4.30 9.66 5.56
N VAL A 41 3.90 8.80 6.49
CA VAL A 41 4.51 7.47 6.70
C VAL A 41 4.31 6.59 5.47
N LEU A 42 3.13 6.64 4.85
CA LEU A 42 2.84 5.91 3.62
C LEU A 42 3.81 6.31 2.49
N LEU A 43 3.98 7.62 2.26
CA LEU A 43 4.93 8.14 1.25
C LEU A 43 6.36 7.68 1.50
N LEU A 44 6.81 7.69 2.76
CA LEU A 44 8.12 7.14 3.14
C LEU A 44 8.21 5.63 2.85
N LEU A 45 7.16 4.87 3.09
CA LEU A 45 7.13 3.44 2.79
C LEU A 45 7.17 3.16 1.27
N LEU A 46 6.52 4.00 0.45
CA LEU A 46 6.61 3.92 -1.01
C LEU A 46 8.06 4.05 -1.50
N THR A 47 8.88 4.92 -0.89
CA THR A 47 10.31 5.03 -1.25
C THR A 47 11.12 3.78 -0.89
N MET A 48 10.67 2.97 0.08
CA MET A 48 11.31 1.68 0.40
C MET A 48 10.97 0.60 -0.63
N LEU A 49 9.86 0.75 -1.34
CA LEU A 49 9.36 -0.23 -2.29
C LEU A 49 10.01 -0.09 -3.68
N GLU A 50 10.47 1.10 -4.03
CA GLU A 50 11.15 1.42 -5.29
C GLU A 50 12.37 0.52 -5.62
N PRO A 51 13.31 0.24 -4.69
CA PRO A 51 14.41 -0.68 -4.96
C PRO A 51 13.96 -2.14 -5.13
N LEU A 52 12.88 -2.56 -4.47
CA LEU A 52 12.32 -3.90 -4.66
C LEU A 52 11.71 -4.03 -6.06
N LEU A 53 11.02 -2.98 -6.51
CA LEU A 53 10.40 -2.97 -7.83
C LEU A 53 11.42 -2.99 -8.97
N THR A 54 12.52 -2.26 -8.81
CA THR A 54 13.61 -2.26 -9.81
C THR A 54 14.30 -3.61 -9.92
N GLN A 55 14.50 -4.34 -8.80
CA GLN A 55 15.01 -5.71 -8.86
C GLN A 55 14.04 -6.66 -9.55
N ILE A 56 12.74 -6.57 -9.24
CA ILE A 56 11.71 -7.35 -9.94
C ILE A 56 11.73 -7.02 -11.44
N HIS A 57 11.83 -5.75 -11.81
CA HIS A 57 11.88 -5.33 -13.21
C HIS A 57 13.09 -5.94 -13.95
N GLN A 58 14.27 -5.96 -13.31
CA GLN A 58 15.46 -6.60 -13.88
C GLN A 58 15.27 -8.11 -14.09
N LEU A 59 14.65 -8.82 -13.15
CA LEU A 59 14.33 -10.24 -13.31
C LEU A 59 13.33 -10.47 -14.45
N PHE A 60 12.32 -9.62 -14.58
CA PHE A 60 11.31 -9.72 -15.64
C PHE A 60 11.89 -9.44 -17.02
N GLN A 61 12.83 -8.49 -17.15
CA GLN A 61 13.54 -8.25 -18.41
C GLN A 61 14.40 -9.44 -18.83
N VAL A 62 15.12 -10.07 -17.89
CA VAL A 62 15.91 -11.28 -18.16
C VAL A 62 15.02 -12.45 -18.59
N ALA A 63 13.81 -12.54 -18.04
CA ALA A 63 12.84 -13.58 -18.37
C ALA A 63 12.01 -13.26 -19.64
N GLY A 64 12.18 -12.09 -20.27
CA GLY A 64 11.45 -11.70 -21.47
C GLY A 64 9.95 -11.43 -21.25
N LEU A 65 9.54 -11.14 -20.00
CA LEU A 65 8.14 -10.86 -19.70
C LEU A 65 7.75 -9.43 -20.10
N PRO A 66 6.55 -9.21 -20.67
CA PRO A 66 6.07 -7.89 -21.04
C PRO A 66 5.80 -7.00 -19.82
N ASP A 67 6.08 -5.69 -19.97
CA ASP A 67 5.93 -4.66 -18.93
C ASP A 67 4.51 -4.53 -18.37
N THR A 68 3.52 -5.07 -19.07
CA THR A 68 2.11 -5.13 -18.65
C THR A 68 1.94 -5.79 -17.29
N TYR A 69 2.76 -6.79 -16.94
CA TYR A 69 2.68 -7.46 -15.64
C TYR A 69 3.19 -6.59 -14.49
N ILE A 70 4.26 -5.84 -14.72
CA ILE A 70 4.82 -4.89 -13.74
C ILE A 70 3.79 -3.80 -13.44
N ALA A 71 3.08 -3.31 -14.47
CA ALA A 71 2.01 -2.33 -14.28
C ALA A 71 0.84 -2.88 -13.44
N VAL A 72 0.47 -4.15 -13.61
CA VAL A 72 -0.56 -4.81 -12.77
C VAL A 72 -0.08 -4.95 -11.32
N LEU A 73 1.18 -5.37 -11.12
CA LEU A 73 1.77 -5.51 -9.79
C LEU A 73 1.79 -4.16 -9.04
N TRP A 74 2.20 -3.09 -9.72
CA TRP A 74 2.23 -1.74 -9.17
C TRP A 74 0.83 -1.23 -8.79
N LYS A 75 -0.17 -1.47 -9.66
CA LYS A 75 -1.57 -1.14 -9.36
C LYS A 75 -2.10 -1.91 -8.15
N ALA A 76 -1.80 -3.20 -8.04
CA ALA A 76 -2.21 -4.01 -6.91
C ALA A 76 -1.60 -3.53 -5.59
N LEU A 77 -0.30 -3.21 -5.59
CA LEU A 77 0.39 -2.64 -4.43
C LEU A 77 -0.23 -1.30 -4.03
N GLY A 78 -0.49 -0.41 -4.99
CA GLY A 78 -1.16 0.87 -4.75
C GLY A 78 -2.54 0.71 -4.11
N ILE A 79 -3.37 -0.21 -4.63
CA ILE A 79 -4.70 -0.50 -4.05
C ILE A 79 -4.58 -0.99 -2.61
N CYS A 80 -3.64 -1.90 -2.33
CA CYS A 80 -3.40 -2.43 -0.99
C CYS A 80 -3.04 -1.31 0.00
N TYR A 81 -2.08 -0.46 -0.36
CA TYR A 81 -1.62 0.63 0.49
C TYR A 81 -2.70 1.68 0.75
N VAL A 82 -3.46 2.08 -0.28
CA VAL A 82 -4.54 3.06 -0.13
C VAL A 82 -5.67 2.49 0.74
N THR A 83 -6.07 1.23 0.52
CA THR A 83 -7.16 0.61 1.29
C THR A 83 -6.75 0.34 2.74
N GLN A 84 -5.48 0.00 2.98
CA GLN A 84 -4.95 -0.14 4.34
C GLN A 84 -4.93 1.19 5.08
N LEU A 85 -4.43 2.26 4.46
CA LEU A 85 -4.43 3.58 5.08
C LEU A 85 -5.85 4.10 5.34
N ALA A 86 -6.77 3.95 4.39
CA ALA A 86 -8.17 4.33 4.58
C ALA A 86 -8.84 3.51 5.69
N GLY A 87 -8.55 2.20 5.77
CA GLY A 87 -9.05 1.33 6.83
C GLY A 87 -8.53 1.73 8.22
N ASP A 88 -7.24 1.99 8.35
CA ASP A 88 -6.61 2.40 9.60
C ASP A 88 -7.17 3.76 10.09
N VAL A 89 -7.40 4.72 9.20
CA VAL A 89 -8.03 6.00 9.53
C VAL A 89 -9.48 5.83 10.03
N CYS A 90 -10.27 4.96 9.38
CA CYS A 90 -11.62 4.63 9.85
C CYS A 90 -11.58 3.96 11.23
N ARG A 91 -10.60 3.07 11.46
CA ARG A 91 -10.42 2.38 12.75
C ARG A 91 -10.06 3.36 13.88
N ASP A 92 -9.16 4.29 13.62
CA ASP A 92 -8.77 5.33 14.58
C ASP A 92 -9.93 6.28 14.92
N SER A 93 -10.86 6.46 13.98
CA SER A 93 -12.11 7.22 14.19
C SER A 93 -13.16 6.47 15.01
N ARG A 94 -12.85 5.25 15.48
CA ARG A 94 -13.76 4.29 16.16
C ARG A 94 -14.88 3.75 15.27
N GLU A 95 -14.73 3.84 13.95
CA GLU A 95 -15.69 3.37 12.96
C GLU A 95 -15.22 2.03 12.34
N GLU A 96 -15.26 0.96 13.15
CA GLU A 96 -14.76 -0.36 12.74
C GLU A 96 -15.60 -0.99 11.61
N ALA A 97 -16.91 -0.72 11.57
CA ALA A 97 -17.79 -1.20 10.50
C ALA A 97 -17.35 -0.66 9.13
N LEU A 98 -17.00 0.63 9.05
CA LEU A 98 -16.50 1.27 7.82
C LEU A 98 -15.12 0.75 7.43
N CYS A 99 -14.23 0.52 8.39
CA CYS A 99 -12.92 -0.12 8.17
C CYS A 99 -13.08 -1.47 7.44
N SER A 100 -13.98 -2.32 7.95
CA SER A 100 -14.25 -3.63 7.34
C SER A 100 -14.76 -3.53 5.89
N VAL A 101 -15.65 -2.58 5.61
CA VAL A 101 -16.18 -2.33 4.26
C VAL A 101 -15.07 -1.86 3.30
N VAL A 102 -14.20 -0.95 3.73
CA VAL A 102 -13.06 -0.46 2.92
C VAL A 102 -12.10 -1.59 2.57
N HIS A 103 -11.74 -2.43 3.54
CA HIS A 103 -10.89 -3.59 3.29
C HIS A 103 -11.55 -4.62 2.37
N MET A 104 -12.87 -4.83 2.50
CA MET A 104 -13.62 -5.71 1.62
C MET A 104 -13.59 -5.20 0.17
N ALA A 105 -13.83 -3.91 -0.03
CA ALA A 105 -13.73 -3.26 -1.35
C ALA A 105 -12.31 -3.41 -1.95
N GLY A 106 -11.27 -3.25 -1.13
CA GLY A 106 -9.88 -3.46 -1.53
C GLY A 106 -9.60 -4.88 -2.00
N LYS A 107 -10.09 -5.89 -1.27
CA LYS A 107 -9.94 -7.31 -1.66
C LYS A 107 -10.63 -7.62 -2.99
N ILE A 108 -11.81 -7.06 -3.22
CA ILE A 108 -12.53 -7.22 -4.49
C ILE A 108 -11.75 -6.55 -5.63
N ALA A 109 -11.23 -5.35 -5.43
CA ALA A 109 -10.40 -4.65 -6.42
C ALA A 109 -9.12 -5.44 -6.77
N LEU A 110 -8.48 -6.06 -5.78
CA LEU A 110 -7.34 -6.96 -6.00
C LEU A 110 -7.73 -8.20 -6.81
N MET A 111 -8.88 -8.82 -6.53
CA MET A 111 -9.38 -9.95 -7.33
C MET A 111 -9.59 -9.57 -8.80
N VAL A 112 -10.09 -8.36 -9.08
CA VAL A 112 -10.22 -7.86 -10.47
C VAL A 112 -8.85 -7.69 -11.13
N GLN A 113 -7.83 -7.24 -10.40
CA GLN A 113 -6.46 -7.14 -10.91
C GLN A 113 -5.75 -8.50 -11.06
N ALA A 114 -6.21 -9.55 -10.39
CA ALA A 114 -5.68 -10.91 -10.59
C ALA A 114 -6.07 -11.48 -11.97
N LEU A 115 -7.17 -11.01 -12.57
CA LEU A 115 -7.65 -11.48 -13.87
C LEU A 115 -6.64 -11.32 -15.02
N PRO A 116 -6.02 -10.14 -15.25
CA PRO A 116 -5.00 -9.99 -16.30
C PRO A 116 -3.76 -10.86 -16.06
N LEU A 117 -3.37 -11.11 -14.81
CA LEU A 117 -2.27 -12.03 -14.48
C LEU A 117 -2.59 -13.46 -14.90
N ILE A 118 -3.79 -13.94 -14.60
CA ILE A 118 -4.23 -15.30 -14.97
C ILE A 118 -4.30 -15.46 -16.50
N ARG A 119 -4.83 -14.46 -17.22
CA ARG A 119 -4.88 -14.47 -18.69
C ARG A 119 -3.49 -14.56 -19.30
N GLY A 120 -2.55 -13.82 -18.73
CA GLY A 120 -1.16 -13.83 -19.15
C GLY A 120 -0.44 -15.16 -18.92
N LEU A 121 -0.72 -15.81 -17.79
CA LEU A 121 -0.23 -17.17 -17.53
C LEU A 121 -0.77 -18.16 -18.57
N MET A 122 -2.07 -18.08 -18.90
CA MET A 122 -2.69 -18.93 -19.91
C MET A 122 -2.05 -18.77 -21.29
N SER A 123 -1.71 -17.53 -21.71
CA SER A 123 -1.06 -17.31 -23.01
C SER A 123 0.35 -17.91 -23.07
N MET A 124 1.13 -17.80 -21.99
CA MET A 124 2.48 -18.41 -21.95
C MET A 124 2.42 -19.93 -22.00
N ILE A 125 1.46 -20.55 -21.31
CA ILE A 125 1.29 -22.01 -21.35
C ILE A 125 0.91 -22.46 -22.77
N SER A 126 0.04 -21.72 -23.47
CA SER A 126 -0.34 -22.07 -24.85
C SER A 126 0.80 -21.92 -25.85
N GLU A 127 1.73 -20.99 -25.62
CA GLU A 127 2.89 -20.76 -26.50
C GLU A 127 3.98 -21.81 -26.31
N VAL A 128 4.13 -22.37 -25.10
CA VAL A 128 5.09 -23.45 -24.82
C VAL A 128 4.58 -24.82 -25.27
N LEU A 129 3.25 -25.00 -25.32
CA LEU A 129 2.62 -26.27 -25.68
C LEU A 129 2.31 -26.41 -27.19
N GLY A 130 2.42 -25.32 -27.96
CA GLY A 130 2.27 -25.30 -29.42
C GLY A 130 3.62 -25.26 -30.12
#